data_AF-A0AAU9LP73-F1
#
_entry.id   AF-A0AAU9LP73-F1
#
_cell.length_a   1.000
_cell.length_b   1.000
_cell.length_c   1.000
_cell.angle_alpha   90.00
_cell.angle_beta   90.00
_cell.angle_gamma   90.00
#
_symmetry.space_group_name_H-M   'P 1'
#
loop_
_entity.id
_entity.type
_entity.pdbx_description
1 polymer ?
#
loop_
_entity_poly.entity_id
_entity_poly.type
_entity_poly.pdbx_seq_one_letter_code
_entity_poly.pdbx_strand_id
1 'polypeptide(L)'
;MKRKQRESVNDAKKEQETSHVTKQAKTSGTSPHDSEEVVEELNKIDVQSFLLRDCQALSKKLVEQAKLQADELRQELEKGKKVLLDALEAEKEKIEKGDNVIPRAFAIAVRCITGLYCGKRFSMDIDVKRHSSCFIGRSTGRKFRPPRGLSLSKDSELSTSHGEIKMEPTGKIFFIDLDSTNGTRINDVDLVACEPYELMLSKPIKVEVGAGEYEFIFEQKL
;
A
#
# COMPACT_ATOMS: atom_id res chain seq x y z
N MET A 1 6.07 27.81 51.50
CA MET A 1 6.31 29.27 51.67
C MET A 1 7.09 29.81 50.47
N LYS A 2 6.88 31.08 50.08
CA LYS A 2 7.76 32.03 49.31
C LYS A 2 8.53 31.49 48.07
N ARG A 3 8.35 32.01 46.83
CA ARG A 3 8.85 33.31 46.26
C ARG A 3 10.38 33.45 46.38
N LYS A 4 11.21 33.99 45.46
CA LYS A 4 11.14 34.87 44.25
C LYS A 4 12.44 34.59 43.40
N GLN A 5 12.73 35.06 42.17
CA GLN A 5 11.98 35.40 40.93
C GLN A 5 12.99 35.90 39.84
N ARG A 6 12.70 35.67 38.53
CA ARG A 6 12.98 36.57 37.36
C ARG A 6 14.45 36.78 36.89
N GLU A 7 14.76 37.20 35.63
CA GLU A 7 13.93 37.50 34.43
C GLU A 7 14.72 37.35 33.09
N SER A 8 14.03 36.90 32.02
CA SER A 8 14.02 37.39 30.60
C SER A 8 15.34 37.54 29.77
N VAL A 9 15.37 37.46 28.43
CA VAL A 9 14.50 38.11 27.41
C VAL A 9 14.28 37.23 26.15
N ASN A 10 13.13 37.41 25.48
CA ASN A 10 12.73 36.76 24.22
C ASN A 10 13.23 37.54 22.99
N ASP A 11 13.23 36.92 21.81
CA ASP A 11 12.91 37.67 20.60
C ASP A 11 12.05 36.83 19.62
N ALA A 12 10.93 37.40 19.17
CA ALA A 12 9.97 36.78 18.28
C ALA A 12 9.27 37.88 17.48
N LYS A 13 9.64 38.04 16.21
CA LYS A 13 9.12 39.13 15.38
C LYS A 13 7.72 38.84 14.84
N LYS A 14 6.78 39.69 15.23
CA LYS A 14 5.52 39.94 14.53
C LYS A 14 5.33 41.46 14.51
N GLU A 15 5.47 42.08 13.34
CA GLU A 15 5.22 43.51 13.17
C GLU A 15 3.80 43.73 12.64
N GLN A 16 2.99 44.47 13.40
CA GLN A 16 1.65 44.92 13.04
C GLN A 16 1.33 46.21 13.81
N GLU A 17 1.61 47.36 13.20
CA GLU A 17 1.30 48.72 13.68
C GLU A 17 1.15 49.63 12.45
N THR A 18 0.45 50.77 12.42
CA THR A 18 -0.59 51.46 13.24
C THR A 18 -1.27 52.47 12.27
N SER A 19 -2.49 53.01 12.43
CA SER A 19 -3.02 53.94 13.45
C SER A 19 -4.46 54.33 13.00
N HIS A 20 -5.49 54.38 13.86
CA HIS A 20 -5.99 55.54 14.66
C HIS A 20 -6.30 56.84 13.85
N VAL A 21 -7.39 57.61 14.03
CA VAL A 21 -8.48 57.58 15.04
C VAL A 21 -9.80 58.25 14.56
N THR A 22 -10.88 57.89 15.25
CA THR A 22 -12.30 58.32 15.27
C THR A 22 -12.72 59.76 14.92
N LYS A 23 -13.91 59.91 14.29
CA LYS A 23 -14.96 60.91 14.65
C LYS A 23 -16.35 60.58 14.07
N GLN A 24 -17.38 60.50 14.92
CA GLN A 24 -18.82 60.68 14.60
C GLN A 24 -19.23 62.09 15.15
N ALA A 25 -20.40 62.72 14.91
CA ALA A 25 -21.68 62.31 14.32
C ALA A 25 -22.53 63.55 13.87
N LYS A 26 -23.59 63.33 13.05
CA LYS A 26 -24.81 64.17 12.82
C LYS A 26 -24.61 65.58 12.21
N THR A 27 -25.54 66.17 11.43
CA THR A 27 -27.02 66.13 11.44
C THR A 27 -27.68 66.13 10.03
N SER A 28 -28.99 65.84 10.04
CA SER A 28 -30.03 65.71 8.99
C SER A 28 -30.28 66.84 7.97
N GLY A 29 -30.88 66.50 6.81
CA GLY A 29 -31.72 67.42 6.01
C GLY A 29 -32.20 66.97 4.61
N THR A 30 -33.44 66.44 4.52
CA THR A 30 -34.47 66.64 3.47
C THR A 30 -34.26 66.28 1.96
N SER A 31 -35.35 65.85 1.30
CA SER A 31 -35.54 65.40 -0.12
C SER A 31 -36.16 66.50 -1.03
N PRO A 32 -36.79 66.27 -2.23
CA PRO A 32 -36.76 65.18 -3.26
C PRO A 32 -36.63 65.72 -4.74
N HIS A 33 -36.87 64.85 -5.77
CA HIS A 33 -37.13 65.16 -7.21
C HIS A 33 -35.96 65.72 -8.06
N ASP A 34 -35.88 65.55 -9.40
CA ASP A 34 -36.74 64.80 -10.35
C ASP A 34 -35.98 64.32 -11.61
N SER A 35 -36.59 63.39 -12.35
CA SER A 35 -36.48 63.11 -13.79
C SER A 35 -35.13 63.28 -14.55
N GLU A 36 -34.58 62.16 -15.04
CA GLU A 36 -34.17 61.99 -16.45
C GLU A 36 -33.95 60.49 -16.76
N GLU A 37 -35.05 59.75 -16.95
CA GLU A 37 -35.01 58.47 -17.68
C GLU A 37 -35.04 58.72 -19.20
N VAL A 38 -34.55 57.72 -19.97
CA VAL A 38 -34.75 57.56 -21.42
C VAL A 38 -33.88 58.42 -22.37
N VAL A 39 -32.55 58.26 -22.31
CA VAL A 39 -31.73 58.04 -23.53
C VAL A 39 -30.54 57.09 -23.22
N GLU A 40 -30.16 56.23 -24.15
CA GLU A 40 -28.91 55.42 -24.19
C GLU A 40 -28.76 54.12 -23.35
N GLU A 41 -29.81 53.31 -23.16
CA GLU A 41 -29.62 51.85 -22.88
C GLU A 41 -29.46 50.98 -24.14
N LEU A 42 -28.72 51.50 -25.14
CA LEU A 42 -28.30 50.73 -26.31
C LEU A 42 -26.78 50.47 -26.30
N ASN A 43 -26.43 49.25 -25.91
CA ASN A 43 -25.20 48.56 -26.32
C ASN A 43 -23.85 49.11 -25.85
N LYS A 44 -23.69 49.44 -24.56
CA LYS A 44 -22.37 49.29 -23.90
C LYS A 44 -22.19 47.86 -23.41
N ILE A 45 -21.78 46.98 -24.33
CA ILE A 45 -21.16 45.70 -23.96
C ILE A 45 -19.84 46.04 -23.28
N ASP A 46 -19.84 46.03 -21.95
CA ASP A 46 -18.63 46.15 -21.15
C ASP A 46 -17.68 44.98 -21.49
N VAL A 47 -16.41 45.31 -21.74
CA VAL A 47 -15.36 44.36 -22.13
C VAL A 47 -15.15 43.31 -21.02
N GLN A 48 -15.25 43.71 -19.75
CA GLN A 48 -15.15 42.79 -18.62
C GLN A 48 -16.32 41.80 -18.61
N SER A 49 -17.55 42.25 -18.89
CA SER A 49 -18.75 41.41 -19.02
C SER A 49 -18.67 40.43 -20.21
N PHE A 50 -18.09 40.85 -21.34
CA PHE A 50 -17.83 39.96 -22.48
C PHE A 50 -16.81 38.87 -22.13
N LEU A 51 -15.64 39.26 -21.60
CA LEU A 51 -14.59 38.31 -21.19
C LEU A 51 -15.06 37.35 -20.09
N LEU A 52 -15.90 37.82 -19.16
CA LEU A 52 -16.47 36.96 -18.12
C LEU A 52 -17.42 35.91 -18.72
N ARG A 53 -18.23 36.27 -19.73
CA ARG A 53 -19.12 35.34 -20.43
C ARG A 53 -18.33 34.26 -21.17
N ASP A 54 -17.26 34.64 -21.87
CA ASP A 54 -16.39 33.69 -22.60
C ASP A 54 -15.63 32.77 -21.64
N CYS A 55 -15.05 33.30 -20.55
CA CYS A 55 -14.43 32.49 -19.50
C CYS A 55 -15.42 31.51 -18.85
N GLN A 56 -16.67 31.92 -18.62
CA GLN A 56 -17.71 31.02 -18.11
C GLN A 56 -18.10 29.94 -19.13
N ALA A 57 -18.18 30.27 -20.42
CA ALA A 57 -18.48 29.31 -21.48
C ALA A 57 -17.36 28.26 -21.63
N LEU A 58 -16.09 28.70 -21.63
CA LEU A 58 -14.92 27.82 -21.65
C LEU A 58 -14.83 26.94 -20.41
N SER A 59 -15.08 27.50 -19.22
CA SER A 59 -15.12 26.75 -17.95
C SER A 59 -16.21 25.67 -17.95
N LYS A 60 -17.42 26.00 -18.42
CA LYS A 60 -18.51 25.01 -18.57
C LYS A 60 -18.12 23.88 -19.52
N LYS A 61 -17.58 24.22 -20.70
CA LYS A 61 -17.13 23.23 -21.69
C LYS A 61 -16.02 22.31 -21.15
N LEU A 62 -15.07 22.87 -20.39
CA LEU A 62 -14.02 22.11 -19.73
C LEU A 62 -14.58 21.14 -18.67
N VAL A 63 -15.54 21.60 -17.86
CA VAL A 63 -16.22 20.77 -16.85
C VAL A 63 -17.07 19.66 -17.49
N GLU A 64 -17.74 19.95 -18.61
CA GLU A 64 -18.49 18.94 -19.37
C GLU A 64 -17.57 17.88 -19.98
N GLN A 65 -16.45 18.28 -20.59
CA GLN A 65 -15.44 17.36 -21.09
C GLN A 65 -14.83 16.50 -19.97
N ALA A 66 -14.51 17.09 -18.82
CA ALA A 66 -14.00 16.36 -17.67
C ALA A 66 -15.02 15.36 -17.09
N LYS A 67 -16.32 15.68 -17.11
CA LYS A 67 -17.39 14.73 -16.73
C LYS A 67 -17.47 13.55 -17.69
N LEU A 68 -17.45 13.81 -19.00
CA LEU A 68 -17.48 12.75 -20.02
C LEU A 68 -16.30 11.78 -19.85
N GLN A 69 -15.09 12.31 -19.68
CA GLN A 69 -13.90 11.48 -19.42
C GLN A 69 -13.98 10.70 -18.09
N ALA A 70 -14.52 11.31 -17.04
CA ALA A 70 -14.70 10.64 -15.75
C ALA A 70 -15.71 9.48 -15.84
N ASP A 71 -16.78 9.64 -16.62
CA ASP A 71 -17.80 8.60 -16.82
C ASP A 71 -17.33 7.50 -17.77
N GLU A 72 -16.50 7.82 -18.78
CA GLU A 72 -15.81 6.84 -19.63
C GLU A 72 -14.85 5.96 -18.80
N LEU A 73 -13.96 6.58 -18.00
CA LEU A 73 -13.04 5.87 -17.11
C LEU A 73 -13.77 4.99 -16.08
N ARG A 74 -14.93 5.43 -15.56
CA ARG A 74 -15.79 4.61 -14.68
C ARG A 74 -16.34 3.39 -15.39
N GLN A 75 -16.75 3.52 -16.66
CA GLN A 75 -17.23 2.37 -17.44
C GLN A 75 -16.11 1.38 -17.74
N GLU A 76 -14.89 1.85 -18.05
CA GLU A 76 -13.72 0.98 -18.23
C GLU A 76 -13.37 0.23 -16.94
N LEU A 77 -13.35 0.92 -15.80
CA LEU A 77 -13.09 0.31 -14.50
C LEU A 77 -14.14 -0.77 -14.17
N GLU A 78 -15.43 -0.48 -14.34
CA GLU A 78 -16.49 -1.45 -14.03
C GLU A 78 -16.49 -2.64 -15.01
N LYS A 79 -16.14 -2.44 -16.29
CA LYS A 79 -15.89 -3.54 -17.25
C LYS A 79 -14.71 -4.40 -16.80
N GLY A 80 -13.56 -3.81 -16.47
CA GLY A 80 -12.37 -4.55 -16.01
C GLY A 80 -12.62 -5.31 -14.72
N LYS A 81 -13.31 -4.68 -13.75
CA LYS A 81 -13.77 -5.31 -12.50
C LYS A 81 -14.69 -6.49 -12.76
N LYS A 82 -15.63 -6.39 -13.70
CA LYS A 82 -16.50 -7.52 -14.07
C LYS A 82 -15.69 -8.68 -14.64
N VAL A 83 -14.78 -8.43 -15.59
CA VAL A 83 -13.91 -9.47 -16.17
C VAL A 83 -13.09 -10.18 -15.10
N LEU A 84 -12.55 -9.46 -14.11
CA LEU A 84 -11.83 -10.05 -12.98
C LEU A 84 -12.73 -10.89 -12.07
N LEU A 85 -13.97 -10.47 -11.82
CA LEU A 85 -14.93 -11.25 -11.04
C LEU A 85 -15.36 -12.53 -11.77
N ASP A 86 -15.69 -12.43 -13.05
CA ASP A 86 -16.07 -13.57 -13.90
C ASP A 86 -14.91 -14.60 -13.98
N ALA A 87 -13.65 -14.12 -14.06
CA ALA A 87 -12.46 -14.97 -14.03
C ALA A 87 -12.26 -15.68 -12.67
N LEU A 88 -12.41 -14.96 -11.56
CA LEU A 88 -12.32 -15.54 -10.21
C LEU A 88 -13.42 -16.56 -9.93
N GLU A 89 -14.63 -16.36 -10.46
CA GLU A 89 -15.72 -17.31 -10.35
C GLU A 89 -15.46 -18.57 -11.19
N ALA A 90 -14.96 -18.41 -12.41
CA ALA A 90 -14.52 -19.54 -13.25
C ALA A 90 -13.35 -20.33 -12.64
N GLU A 91 -12.45 -19.70 -11.88
CA GLU A 91 -11.41 -20.40 -11.11
C GLU A 91 -11.98 -21.15 -9.90
N LYS A 92 -12.91 -20.54 -9.15
CA LYS A 92 -13.62 -21.24 -8.06
C LYS A 92 -14.37 -22.46 -8.55
N GLU A 93 -15.10 -22.36 -9.65
CA GLU A 93 -15.81 -23.52 -10.21
C GLU A 93 -14.85 -24.66 -10.61
N LYS A 94 -13.67 -24.35 -11.15
CA LYS A 94 -12.64 -25.37 -11.45
C LYS A 94 -12.11 -26.04 -10.19
N ILE A 95 -12.03 -25.31 -9.08
CA ILE A 95 -11.62 -25.83 -7.76
C ILE A 95 -12.74 -26.70 -7.15
N GLU A 96 -14.01 -26.30 -7.28
CA GLU A 96 -15.15 -27.03 -6.71
C GLU A 96 -15.57 -28.27 -7.52
N LYS A 97 -15.36 -28.28 -8.84
CA LYS A 97 -15.72 -29.40 -9.73
C LYS A 97 -14.62 -30.46 -9.89
N GLY A 98 -13.43 -30.24 -9.30
CA GLY A 98 -12.35 -31.22 -9.30
C GLY A 98 -12.17 -31.85 -7.92
N ASP A 99 -12.24 -33.19 -7.83
CA ASP A 99 -11.97 -33.99 -6.61
C ASP A 99 -10.50 -33.92 -6.13
N ASN A 100 -9.73 -32.92 -6.57
CA ASN A 100 -8.42 -32.61 -6.02
C ASN A 100 -8.62 -31.86 -4.70
N VAL A 101 -8.49 -32.60 -3.59
CA VAL A 101 -8.44 -32.03 -2.24
C VAL A 101 -7.22 -31.11 -2.15
N ILE A 102 -7.39 -29.84 -2.52
CA ILE A 102 -6.34 -28.82 -2.45
C ILE A 102 -5.84 -28.82 -1.00
N PRO A 103 -4.55 -29.13 -0.76
CA PRO A 103 -4.00 -29.17 0.59
C PRO A 103 -4.26 -27.83 1.28
N ARG A 104 -5.00 -27.83 2.39
CA ARG A 104 -5.30 -26.59 3.13
C ARG A 104 -4.19 -26.20 4.09
N ALA A 105 -3.33 -27.15 4.44
CA ALA A 105 -2.15 -26.94 5.26
C ALA A 105 -1.05 -27.96 4.94
N PHE A 106 0.20 -27.56 5.16
CA PHE A 106 1.38 -28.42 5.10
C PHE A 106 2.19 -28.30 6.40
N ALA A 107 2.83 -29.39 6.80
CA ALA A 107 4.03 -29.33 7.63
C ALA A 107 5.25 -29.18 6.71
N ILE A 108 6.14 -28.25 7.04
CA ILE A 108 7.42 -28.04 6.35
C ILE A 108 8.51 -28.56 7.29
N ALA A 109 9.02 -29.75 7.01
CA ALA A 109 10.18 -30.30 7.69
C ALA A 109 11.45 -29.78 7.02
N VAL A 110 12.27 -29.05 7.77
CA VAL A 110 13.53 -28.46 7.29
C VAL A 110 14.71 -29.22 7.87
N ARG A 111 15.55 -29.80 7.01
CA ARG A 111 16.82 -30.43 7.41
C ARG A 111 17.99 -29.55 6.96
N CYS A 112 18.83 -29.13 7.89
CA CYS A 112 20.05 -28.39 7.55
C CYS A 112 21.15 -29.37 7.12
N ILE A 113 21.63 -29.25 5.88
CA ILE A 113 22.67 -30.11 5.30
C ILE A 113 24.05 -29.55 5.65
N THR A 114 24.28 -28.26 5.45
CA THR A 114 25.58 -27.58 5.65
C THR A 114 25.43 -26.30 6.50
N GLY A 115 26.56 -25.76 6.99
CA GLY A 115 26.58 -24.54 7.80
C GLY A 115 26.36 -24.77 9.31
N LEU A 116 26.18 -23.69 10.07
CA LEU A 116 26.15 -23.64 11.55
C LEU A 116 25.04 -24.48 12.22
N TYR A 117 24.06 -24.91 11.44
CA TYR A 117 22.92 -25.71 11.89
C TYR A 117 22.95 -27.15 11.35
N CYS A 118 24.02 -27.56 10.66
CA CYS A 118 24.20 -28.89 10.08
C CYS A 118 23.69 -30.03 10.99
N GLY A 119 22.91 -30.95 10.41
CA GLY A 119 22.30 -32.09 11.11
C GLY A 119 21.06 -31.76 11.94
N LYS A 120 20.75 -30.49 12.22
CA LYS A 120 19.52 -30.11 12.92
C LYS A 120 18.32 -30.17 11.98
N ARG A 121 17.18 -30.50 12.58
CA ARG A 121 15.87 -30.53 11.93
C ARG A 121 14.95 -29.53 12.60
N PHE A 122 14.19 -28.81 11.81
CA PHE A 122 13.16 -27.85 12.25
C PHE A 122 11.83 -28.21 11.61
N SER A 123 10.74 -27.75 12.20
CA SER A 123 9.40 -27.87 11.65
C SER A 123 8.71 -26.51 11.65
N MET A 124 8.10 -26.18 10.52
CA MET A 124 7.15 -25.08 10.40
C MET A 124 5.81 -25.65 9.93
N ASP A 125 4.73 -24.92 10.18
CA ASP A 125 3.43 -25.18 9.59
C ASP A 125 3.04 -24.00 8.70
N ILE A 126 2.32 -24.30 7.62
CA ILE A 126 1.69 -23.29 6.77
C ILE A 126 0.23 -23.71 6.52
N ASP A 127 -0.70 -22.77 6.63
CA ASP A 127 -2.15 -23.02 6.57
C ASP A 127 -2.84 -21.80 5.97
N VAL A 128 -3.55 -21.99 4.85
CA VAL A 128 -4.26 -20.94 4.09
C VAL A 128 -5.16 -20.07 5.00
N LYS A 129 -5.77 -20.66 6.04
CA LYS A 129 -6.71 -19.97 6.94
C LYS A 129 -6.06 -19.36 8.18
N ARG A 130 -5.00 -19.97 8.72
CA ARG A 130 -4.42 -19.57 10.02
C ARG A 130 -3.12 -18.78 9.92
N HIS A 131 -2.27 -19.15 8.95
CA HIS A 131 -0.94 -18.57 8.74
C HIS A 131 -0.43 -19.01 7.37
N SER A 132 -0.83 -18.27 6.34
CA SER A 132 -0.46 -18.49 4.94
C SER A 132 1.00 -18.10 4.62
N SER A 133 1.79 -17.75 5.64
CA SER A 133 3.14 -17.18 5.50
C SER A 133 4.05 -17.69 6.62
N CYS A 134 5.22 -18.20 6.25
CA CYS A 134 6.30 -18.60 7.15
C CYS A 134 7.55 -17.75 6.89
N PHE A 135 8.09 -17.08 7.92
CA PHE A 135 9.25 -16.21 7.74
C PHE A 135 10.57 -16.92 8.09
N ILE A 136 11.58 -16.71 7.26
CA ILE A 136 12.94 -17.24 7.43
C ILE A 136 13.89 -16.05 7.67
N GLY A 137 14.76 -16.15 8.67
CA GLY A 137 15.75 -15.11 8.97
C GLY A 137 16.45 -15.30 10.31
N ARG A 138 17.33 -14.35 10.66
CA ARG A 138 18.04 -14.35 11.95
C ARG A 138 17.19 -13.86 13.13
N SER A 139 16.14 -13.10 12.86
CA SER A 139 15.31 -12.53 13.91
C SER A 139 14.69 -13.62 14.77
N THR A 140 14.73 -13.43 16.09
CA THR A 140 14.06 -14.31 17.05
C THR A 140 12.63 -13.85 17.36
N GLY A 141 12.05 -12.96 16.55
CA GLY A 141 10.68 -12.47 16.72
C GLY A 141 9.62 -13.57 16.54
N ARG A 142 8.40 -13.36 17.05
CA ARG A 142 7.31 -14.37 17.04
C ARG A 142 6.98 -14.93 15.65
N LYS A 143 7.19 -14.14 14.57
CA LYS A 143 6.95 -14.58 13.19
C LYS A 143 8.02 -15.52 12.61
N PHE A 144 9.18 -15.62 13.25
CA PHE A 144 10.30 -16.49 12.85
C PHE A 144 10.46 -17.72 13.76
N ARG A 145 9.65 -17.84 14.81
CA ARG A 145 9.68 -19.03 15.70
C ARG A 145 8.68 -20.07 15.22
N PRO A 146 8.98 -21.38 15.39
CA PRO A 146 8.01 -22.44 15.17
C PRO A 146 6.68 -22.20 15.91
N PRO A 147 5.53 -22.55 15.32
CA PRO A 147 5.39 -23.16 13.99
C PRO A 147 5.44 -22.15 12.82
N ARG A 148 5.50 -20.84 13.08
CA ARG A 148 5.25 -19.79 12.09
C ARG A 148 6.45 -19.38 11.23
N GLY A 149 7.62 -19.98 11.44
CA GLY A 149 8.84 -19.58 10.74
C GLY A 149 10.09 -20.26 11.28
N LEU A 150 11.21 -19.94 10.64
CA LEU A 150 12.53 -20.49 10.88
C LEU A 150 13.52 -19.39 11.31
N SER A 151 13.94 -19.47 12.57
CA SER A 151 14.86 -18.50 13.20
C SER A 151 16.28 -19.08 13.26
N LEU A 152 17.15 -18.65 12.37
CA LEU A 152 18.55 -19.07 12.24
C LEU A 152 19.48 -18.00 12.83
N SER A 153 19.21 -17.59 14.08
CA SER A 153 19.81 -16.42 14.72
C SER A 153 21.35 -16.45 14.90
N LYS A 154 22.00 -17.60 14.72
CA LYS A 154 23.47 -17.74 14.81
C LYS A 154 24.17 -17.60 13.46
N ASP A 155 23.45 -17.69 12.35
CA ASP A 155 24.00 -17.45 11.02
C ASP A 155 24.25 -15.94 10.85
N SER A 156 25.45 -15.53 10.45
CA SER A 156 25.80 -14.11 10.19
C SER A 156 25.44 -13.68 8.78
N GLU A 157 25.47 -14.61 7.82
CA GLU A 157 25.31 -14.37 6.38
C GLU A 157 23.85 -14.33 5.95
N LEU A 158 22.97 -14.87 6.79
CA LEU A 158 21.54 -14.70 6.64
C LEU A 158 21.12 -13.26 6.99
N SER A 159 19.99 -12.80 6.46
CA SER A 159 19.42 -11.48 6.78
C SER A 159 18.46 -11.56 7.98
N THR A 160 18.16 -10.42 8.62
CA THR A 160 17.24 -10.36 9.78
C THR A 160 15.84 -10.88 9.43
N SER A 161 15.36 -10.49 8.26
CA SER A 161 14.24 -11.09 7.52
C SER A 161 14.84 -11.40 6.15
N HIS A 162 14.92 -12.66 5.76
CA HIS A 162 15.67 -13.09 4.57
C HIS A 162 14.72 -13.63 3.49
N GLY A 163 13.73 -14.42 3.87
CA GLY A 163 12.71 -14.92 2.95
C GLY A 163 11.35 -15.15 3.62
N GLU A 164 10.32 -15.27 2.80
CA GLU A 164 8.97 -15.67 3.17
C GLU A 164 8.53 -16.84 2.29
N ILE A 165 8.13 -17.96 2.91
CA ILE A 165 7.35 -18.99 2.24
C ILE A 165 5.88 -18.60 2.34
N LYS A 166 5.20 -18.43 1.21
CA LYS A 166 3.80 -18.00 1.17
C LYS A 166 2.94 -19.04 0.44
N MET A 167 1.77 -19.33 0.99
CA MET A 167 0.80 -20.25 0.43
C MET A 167 -0.41 -19.47 -0.10
N GLU A 168 -0.78 -19.73 -1.35
CA GLU A 168 -1.96 -19.13 -1.96
C GLU A 168 -3.24 -19.94 -1.69
N PRO A 169 -4.44 -19.33 -1.85
CA PRO A 169 -5.71 -20.05 -1.77
C PRO A 169 -5.85 -21.19 -2.78
N THR A 170 -5.08 -21.16 -3.87
CA THR A 170 -4.93 -22.20 -4.90
C THR A 170 -4.19 -23.44 -4.41
N GLY A 171 -3.59 -23.40 -3.21
CA GLY A 171 -2.73 -24.45 -2.65
C GLY A 171 -1.28 -24.42 -3.15
N LYS A 172 -0.96 -23.54 -4.11
CA LYS A 172 0.41 -23.28 -4.54
C LYS A 172 1.22 -22.67 -3.41
N ILE A 173 2.50 -23.02 -3.35
CA ILE A 173 3.46 -22.46 -2.40
C ILE A 173 4.53 -21.71 -3.18
N PHE A 174 4.88 -20.52 -2.72
CA PHE A 174 5.90 -19.66 -3.27
C PHE A 174 6.97 -19.38 -2.23
N PHE A 175 8.20 -19.22 -2.67
CA PHE A 175 9.25 -18.57 -1.89
C PHE A 175 9.44 -17.14 -2.42
N ILE A 176 9.56 -16.17 -1.52
CA ILE A 176 9.86 -14.78 -1.84
C ILE A 176 11.12 -14.42 -1.07
N ASP A 177 12.21 -14.07 -1.78
CA ASP A 177 13.37 -13.45 -1.16
C ASP A 177 13.02 -12.01 -0.74
N LEU A 178 13.31 -11.64 0.51
CA LEU A 178 12.90 -10.35 1.08
C LEU A 178 14.01 -9.29 0.99
N ASP A 179 14.59 -9.13 -0.21
CA ASP A 179 15.74 -8.25 -0.49
C ASP A 179 16.94 -8.61 0.39
N SER A 180 17.34 -9.87 0.31
CA SER A 180 18.38 -10.41 1.17
C SER A 180 19.79 -10.06 0.69
N THR A 181 20.69 -9.84 1.65
CA THR A 181 22.04 -9.29 1.39
C THR A 181 22.92 -10.20 0.53
N ASN A 182 22.72 -11.51 0.64
CA ASN A 182 23.49 -12.55 -0.05
C ASN A 182 22.65 -13.32 -1.09
N GLY A 183 21.38 -12.92 -1.30
CA GLY A 183 20.41 -13.64 -2.14
C GLY A 183 19.94 -14.97 -1.57
N THR A 184 19.01 -15.60 -2.30
CA THR A 184 18.53 -16.98 -2.07
C THR A 184 18.73 -17.80 -3.35
N ARG A 185 19.19 -19.06 -3.22
CA ARG A 185 19.21 -20.06 -4.31
C ARG A 185 18.25 -21.20 -4.00
N ILE A 186 17.45 -21.63 -4.97
CA ILE A 186 16.54 -22.79 -4.84
C ILE A 186 16.77 -23.77 -5.99
N ASN A 187 17.05 -25.03 -5.66
CA ASN A 187 17.37 -26.10 -6.62
C ASN A 187 18.39 -25.63 -7.68
N ASP A 188 19.50 -25.05 -7.20
CA ASP A 188 20.60 -24.47 -7.98
C ASP A 188 20.26 -23.20 -8.80
N VAL A 189 19.00 -22.73 -8.79
CA VAL A 189 18.54 -21.49 -9.44
C VAL A 189 18.63 -20.29 -8.49
N ASP A 190 19.33 -19.22 -8.88
CA ASP A 190 19.34 -17.94 -8.17
C ASP A 190 17.98 -17.23 -8.28
N LEU A 191 17.42 -16.76 -7.17
CA LEU A 191 16.16 -16.03 -7.15
C LEU A 191 16.35 -14.52 -7.27
N VAL A 192 15.39 -13.87 -7.92
CA VAL A 192 15.28 -12.41 -7.94
C VAL A 192 14.63 -11.91 -6.65
N ALA A 193 15.21 -10.89 -6.03
CA ALA A 193 14.68 -10.28 -4.81
C ALA A 193 13.25 -9.76 -5.02
N CYS A 194 12.38 -9.98 -4.02
CA CYS A 194 10.96 -9.61 -4.00
C CYS A 194 10.06 -10.25 -5.08
N GLU A 195 10.55 -11.17 -5.92
CA GLU A 195 9.71 -11.91 -6.88
C GLU A 195 9.26 -13.27 -6.30
N PRO A 196 7.98 -13.68 -6.46
CA PRO A 196 7.51 -15.00 -6.02
C PRO A 196 8.01 -16.13 -6.94
N TYR A 197 8.74 -17.09 -6.37
CA TYR A 197 9.18 -18.30 -7.05
C TYR A 197 8.33 -19.52 -6.63
N GLU A 198 7.69 -20.20 -7.58
CA GLU A 198 6.80 -21.34 -7.30
C GLU A 198 7.57 -22.60 -6.87
N LEU A 199 7.20 -23.18 -5.73
CA LEU A 199 7.85 -24.35 -5.16
C LEU A 199 7.20 -25.66 -5.63
N MET A 200 7.95 -26.47 -6.38
CA MET A 200 7.51 -27.75 -6.91
C MET A 200 7.61 -28.87 -5.87
N LEU A 201 6.52 -29.08 -5.11
CA LEU A 201 6.45 -29.99 -3.93
C LEU A 201 6.63 -31.49 -4.22
N SER A 202 6.88 -31.89 -5.48
CA SER A 202 7.06 -33.28 -5.91
C SER A 202 8.34 -33.98 -5.39
N LYS A 203 9.32 -33.19 -4.91
CA LYS A 203 10.62 -33.65 -4.44
C LYS A 203 11.07 -32.79 -3.24
N PRO A 204 12.00 -33.26 -2.41
CA PRO A 204 12.69 -32.40 -1.45
C PRO A 204 13.34 -31.22 -2.18
N ILE A 205 13.14 -30.01 -1.66
CA ILE A 205 13.59 -28.77 -2.29
C ILE A 205 14.89 -28.34 -1.61
N LYS A 206 15.97 -28.18 -2.39
CA LYS A 206 17.23 -27.61 -1.90
C LYS A 206 17.08 -26.09 -1.86
N VAL A 207 17.34 -25.49 -0.70
CA VAL A 207 17.27 -24.05 -0.45
C VAL A 207 18.58 -23.61 0.19
N GLU A 208 19.31 -22.73 -0.46
CA GLU A 208 20.56 -22.15 0.03
C GLU A 208 20.28 -20.71 0.45
N VAL A 209 20.50 -20.43 1.73
CA VAL A 209 20.24 -19.13 2.35
C VAL A 209 21.30 -18.86 3.41
N GLY A 210 21.93 -17.68 3.36
CA GLY A 210 23.07 -17.36 4.22
C GLY A 210 24.24 -18.34 4.02
N ALA A 211 24.79 -18.90 5.10
CA ALA A 211 25.96 -19.78 5.07
C ALA A 211 25.60 -21.28 5.08
N GLY A 212 24.36 -21.65 4.74
CA GLY A 212 23.88 -23.04 4.85
C GLY A 212 22.97 -23.49 3.71
N GLU A 213 23.10 -24.76 3.37
CA GLU A 213 22.16 -25.49 2.54
C GLU A 213 21.12 -26.18 3.42
N TYR A 214 19.85 -26.06 3.02
CA TYR A 214 18.70 -26.63 3.71
C TYR A 214 17.87 -27.45 2.73
N GLU A 215 17.29 -28.55 3.20
CA GLU A 215 16.32 -29.35 2.46
C GLU A 215 14.95 -29.13 3.07
N PHE A 216 13.99 -28.66 2.27
CA PHE A 216 12.59 -28.52 2.67
C PHE A 216 11.79 -29.70 2.14
N ILE A 217 11.11 -30.40 3.05
CA ILE A 217 10.17 -31.48 2.75
C ILE A 217 8.78 -31.00 3.16
N PHE A 218 7.82 -31.06 2.24
CA PHE A 218 6.45 -30.63 2.46
C PHE A 218 5.55 -31.86 2.64
N GLU A 219 4.96 -31.99 3.83
CA GLU A 219 4.04 -33.07 4.17
C GLU A 219 2.62 -32.48 4.28
N GLN A 220 1.69 -32.97 3.47
CA GLN A 220 0.30 -32.52 3.51
C GLN A 220 -0.35 -32.89 4.85
N LYS A 221 -0.99 -31.91 5.51
CA LYS A 221 -1.86 -32.20 6.65
C LYS A 221 -3.27 -32.52 6.15
N LEU A 222 -3.81 -33.65 6.61
CA LEU A 222 -5.19 -34.08 6.41
C LEU A 222 -6.14 -33.30 7.34
#